data_AF-A0A6D2IKM5-F1
#
_entry.id   AF-A0A6D2IKM5-F1
#
_cell.length_a   1.000
_cell.length_b   1.000
_cell.length_c   1.000
_cell.angle_alpha   90.00
_cell.angle_beta   90.00
_cell.angle_gamma   90.00
#
_symmetry.space_group_name_H-M   'P 1'
#
loop_
_entity.id
_entity.type
_entity.pdbx_description
1 polymer ?
#
loop_
_entity_poly.entity_id
_entity_poly.type
_entity_poly.pdbx_seq_one_letter_code
_entity_poly.pdbx_strand_id
1 'polypeptide(L)'
;MATYIAYCNTSVFWDVNDFPVPEGRAIREIVESALEKQGYNWDASITVYGDKDPFSPEETAEAQLTFVERSAKFWRLEKMLVDIHLLAVDNPKPYDNPTAVMLVAKNSKESAEFFDYLERLGFSGFQVLLVVPDDLNAAEVPVPDVALAWRWTNLLENGDPIPTAEYEALVDQRPDCCVQLVSDDEDDDDCCEDDC
;
A
#
# COMPACT_ATOMS: atom_id res chain seq x y z
N MET A 1 19.55 -23.81 -11.85
CA MET A 1 18.72 -23.48 -13.01
C MET A 1 18.44 -21.99 -12.90
N ALA A 2 18.83 -21.20 -13.90
CA ALA A 2 18.56 -19.77 -13.88
C ALA A 2 17.04 -19.58 -14.01
N THR A 3 16.40 -19.18 -12.92
CA THR A 3 15.00 -18.77 -12.91
C THR A 3 14.88 -17.59 -13.86
N TYR A 4 14.00 -17.70 -14.85
CA TYR A 4 13.68 -16.64 -15.78
C TYR A 4 13.19 -15.45 -14.94
N ILE A 5 14.00 -14.40 -14.81
CA ILE A 5 13.57 -13.16 -14.14
C ILE A 5 12.49 -12.60 -15.07
N ALA A 6 11.22 -12.79 -14.72
CA ALA A 6 10.16 -12.02 -15.31
C ALA A 6 10.50 -10.56 -15.01
N TYR A 7 10.83 -9.80 -16.05
CA TYR A 7 11.19 -8.38 -15.92
C TYR A 7 9.94 -7.65 -15.41
N CYS A 8 9.86 -7.45 -14.10
CA CYS A 8 8.73 -6.84 -13.44
C CYS A 8 9.09 -5.40 -13.08
N ASN A 9 8.51 -4.43 -13.78
CA ASN A 9 8.76 -3.03 -13.48
C ASN A 9 8.17 -2.71 -12.12
N THR A 10 8.98 -2.19 -11.19
CA THR A 10 8.52 -1.91 -9.83
C THR A 10 8.45 -0.41 -9.58
N SER A 11 7.31 0.05 -9.09
CA SER A 11 7.10 1.43 -8.64
C SER A 11 6.80 1.44 -7.15
N VAL A 12 7.62 2.16 -6.40
CA VAL A 12 7.53 2.28 -4.94
C VAL A 12 6.95 3.63 -4.56
N PHE A 13 5.94 3.61 -3.72
CA PHE A 13 5.26 4.78 -3.16
C PHE A 13 5.40 4.75 -1.65
N TRP A 14 6.17 5.68 -1.10
CA TRP A 14 6.62 5.63 0.30
C TRP A 14 6.24 6.88 1.09
N ASP A 15 5.43 6.75 2.13
CA ASP A 15 5.13 7.80 3.11
C ASP A 15 6.19 7.82 4.21
N VAL A 16 7.11 8.79 4.19
CA VAL A 16 8.19 8.88 5.20
C VAL A 16 7.74 9.43 6.54
N ASN A 17 6.53 9.97 6.63
CA ASN A 17 5.95 10.38 7.90
C ASN A 17 5.36 9.17 8.64
N ASP A 18 4.76 8.23 7.92
CA ASP A 18 4.27 6.98 8.50
C ASP A 18 5.43 5.98 8.74
N PHE A 19 6.38 5.88 7.80
CA PHE A 19 7.52 4.97 7.86
C PHE A 19 8.83 5.72 7.59
N PRO A 20 9.46 6.29 8.63
CA PRO A 20 10.67 7.09 8.46
C PRO A 20 11.86 6.25 8.01
N VAL A 21 12.68 6.80 7.12
CA VAL A 21 13.92 6.14 6.67
C VAL A 21 14.90 6.07 7.85
N PRO A 22 15.45 4.89 8.18
CA PRO A 22 16.39 4.75 9.29
C PRO A 22 17.72 5.44 8.97
N GLU A 23 18.39 5.94 10.02
CA GLU A 23 19.71 6.54 9.88
C GLU A 23 20.74 5.51 9.39
N GLY A 24 21.60 5.94 8.47
CA GLY A 24 22.73 5.14 7.99
C GLY A 24 22.38 4.08 6.93
N ARG A 25 21.12 4.01 6.50
CA ARG A 25 20.70 3.12 5.41
C ARG A 25 19.87 3.86 4.37
N ALA A 26 20.32 3.85 3.12
CA ALA A 26 19.64 4.56 2.04
C ALA A 26 18.32 3.87 1.68
N ILE A 27 17.29 4.65 1.37
CA ILE A 27 15.96 4.14 0.96
C ILE A 27 16.05 3.19 -0.24
N ARG A 28 16.89 3.52 -1.23
CA ARG A 28 17.12 2.68 -2.41
C ARG A 28 17.70 1.33 -2.03
N GLU A 29 18.67 1.30 -1.13
CA GLU A 29 19.27 0.04 -0.65
C GLU A 29 18.24 -0.85 0.04
N ILE A 30 17.34 -0.27 0.84
CA ILE A 30 16.24 -0.99 1.52
C ILE A 30 15.31 -1.63 0.48
N VAL A 31 14.84 -0.83 -0.49
CA VAL A 31 13.94 -1.28 -1.55
C VAL A 31 14.58 -2.37 -2.40
N GLU A 32 15.78 -2.12 -2.92
CA GLU A 32 16.47 -3.03 -3.84
C GLU A 32 16.74 -4.39 -3.18
N SER A 33 17.22 -4.38 -1.93
CA SER A 33 17.49 -5.60 -1.17
C SER A 33 16.22 -6.43 -0.96
N ALA A 34 15.10 -5.78 -0.66
CA ALA A 34 13.83 -6.47 -0.44
C ALA A 34 13.27 -7.07 -1.75
N LEU A 35 13.32 -6.31 -2.84
CA LEU A 35 12.83 -6.72 -4.16
C LEU A 35 13.67 -7.85 -4.77
N GLU A 36 15.00 -7.72 -4.73
CA GLU A 36 15.92 -8.73 -5.27
C GLU A 36 15.71 -10.09 -4.60
N LYS A 37 15.52 -10.11 -3.27
CA LYS A 37 15.30 -11.33 -2.50
C LYS A 37 14.04 -12.09 -2.95
N GLN A 38 13.02 -11.37 -3.42
CA GLN A 38 11.77 -11.96 -3.92
C GLN A 38 11.76 -12.16 -5.45
N GLY A 39 12.87 -11.88 -6.13
CA GLY A 39 13.02 -12.07 -7.58
C GLY A 39 12.39 -10.99 -8.44
N TYR A 40 12.12 -9.80 -7.88
CA TYR A 40 11.67 -8.62 -8.64
C TYR A 40 12.86 -7.90 -9.28
N ASN A 41 12.59 -7.04 -10.26
CA ASN A 41 13.60 -6.13 -10.77
C ASN A 41 13.98 -5.13 -9.68
N TRP A 42 15.28 -5.00 -9.41
CA TRP A 42 15.80 -4.07 -8.41
C TRP A 42 15.80 -2.62 -8.92
N ASP A 43 15.81 -2.38 -10.23
CA ASP A 43 15.73 -1.03 -10.79
C ASP A 43 14.31 -0.46 -10.69
N ALA A 44 13.92 -0.11 -9.45
CA ALA A 44 12.62 0.43 -9.11
C ALA A 44 12.60 1.95 -9.21
N SER A 45 11.46 2.47 -9.66
CA SER A 45 11.15 3.90 -9.50
C SER A 45 10.66 4.13 -8.07
N ILE A 46 11.20 5.15 -7.39
CA ILE A 46 10.89 5.41 -5.98
C ILE A 46 10.36 6.84 -5.85
N THR A 47 9.10 6.95 -5.44
CA THR A 47 8.45 8.22 -5.11
C THR A 47 8.17 8.28 -3.62
N VAL A 48 8.69 9.32 -2.98
CA VAL A 48 8.62 9.53 -1.55
C VAL A 48 7.72 10.71 -1.24
N TYR A 49 6.88 10.56 -0.22
CA TYR A 49 5.89 11.53 0.19
C TYR A 49 6.12 11.90 1.64
N GLY A 50 6.16 13.19 1.94
CA GLY A 50 6.33 13.67 3.30
C GLY A 50 5.95 15.13 3.47
N ASP A 51 5.86 15.58 4.71
CA ASP A 51 5.67 17.00 5.03
C ASP A 51 6.94 17.82 4.79
N LYS A 52 8.10 17.18 4.91
CA LYS A 52 9.41 17.78 4.66
C LYS A 52 10.33 16.75 4.01
N ASP A 53 11.10 17.20 3.02
CA ASP A 53 12.11 16.36 2.38
C ASP A 53 13.21 15.98 3.39
N PRO A 54 13.36 14.70 3.75
CA PRO A 54 14.42 14.27 4.66
C PRO A 54 15.75 14.09 3.93
N PHE A 55 15.80 14.17 2.59
CA PHE A 55 16.97 13.87 1.79
C PHE A 55 17.71 15.14 1.35
N SER A 56 19.02 15.04 1.23
CA SER A 56 19.82 16.02 0.52
C SER A 56 19.63 15.91 -1.00
N PRO A 57 19.92 16.98 -1.77
CA PRO A 57 19.87 16.91 -3.24
C PRO A 57 20.78 15.84 -3.85
N GLU A 58 21.89 15.51 -3.18
CA GLU A 58 22.83 14.47 -3.59
C GLU A 58 22.20 13.08 -3.44
N GLU A 59 21.63 12.77 -2.26
CA GLU A 59 20.91 11.52 -2.02
C GLU A 59 19.76 11.33 -3.00
N THR A 60 18.95 12.37 -3.24
CA THR A 60 17.84 12.32 -4.19
C THR A 60 18.31 12.02 -5.61
N ALA A 61 19.43 12.63 -6.05
CA ALA A 61 19.97 12.41 -7.38
C ALA A 61 20.59 11.01 -7.54
N GLU A 62 21.41 10.58 -6.58
CA GLU A 62 22.08 9.28 -6.61
C GLU A 62 21.07 8.13 -6.54
N ALA A 63 20.06 8.26 -5.68
CA ALA A 63 19.02 7.25 -5.53
C ALA A 63 17.84 7.43 -6.50
N GLN A 64 17.93 8.36 -7.47
CA GLN A 64 16.88 8.62 -8.48
C GLN A 64 15.48 8.71 -7.85
N LEU A 65 15.39 9.43 -6.73
CA LEU A 65 14.17 9.58 -5.95
C LEU A 65 13.35 10.75 -6.49
N THR A 66 12.03 10.61 -6.43
CA THR A 66 11.12 11.74 -6.58
C THR A 66 10.52 12.07 -5.21
N PHE A 67 10.77 13.27 -4.68
CA PHE A 67 10.12 13.72 -3.46
C PHE A 67 8.88 14.56 -3.75
N VAL A 68 7.79 14.29 -3.02
CA VAL A 68 6.50 14.96 -3.16
C VAL A 68 6.06 15.52 -1.81
N GLU A 69 6.12 16.85 -1.69
CA GLU A 69 5.78 17.56 -0.44
C GLU A 69 4.24 17.66 -0.25
N ARG A 70 3.75 17.09 0.86
CA ARG A 70 2.36 17.15 1.31
C ARG A 70 2.31 17.01 2.84
N SER A 71 1.84 18.07 3.52
CA SER A 71 1.85 18.14 4.99
C SER A 71 0.84 17.22 5.68
N ALA A 72 -0.39 17.14 5.16
CA ALA A 72 -1.44 16.30 5.78
C ALA A 72 -1.43 14.87 5.20
N LYS A 73 -1.67 13.88 6.06
CA LYS A 73 -1.76 12.46 5.68
C LYS A 73 -2.78 12.23 4.57
N PHE A 74 -3.97 12.81 4.69
CA PHE A 74 -5.01 12.74 3.66
C PHE A 74 -4.47 13.14 2.27
N TRP A 75 -3.78 14.28 2.18
CA TRP A 75 -3.24 14.76 0.91
C TRP A 75 -2.04 13.95 0.38
N ARG A 76 -1.29 13.26 1.26
CA ARG A 76 -0.26 12.30 0.84
C ARG A 76 -0.91 11.08 0.18
N LEU A 77 -1.88 10.46 0.85
CA LEU A 77 -2.58 9.28 0.34
C LEU A 77 -3.35 9.57 -0.96
N GLU A 78 -4.07 10.70 -1.04
CA GLU A 78 -4.73 11.13 -2.28
C GLU A 78 -3.74 11.28 -3.43
N LYS A 79 -2.56 11.85 -3.17
CA LYS A 79 -1.55 12.00 -4.21
C LYS A 79 -0.95 10.66 -4.63
N MET A 80 -0.71 9.74 -3.70
CA MET A 80 -0.30 8.37 -4.01
C MET A 80 -1.34 7.66 -4.87
N LEU A 81 -2.63 7.78 -4.53
CA LEU A 81 -3.72 7.20 -5.31
C LEU A 81 -3.70 7.72 -6.75
N VAL A 82 -3.57 9.04 -6.94
CA VAL A 82 -3.46 9.64 -8.28
C VAL A 82 -2.25 9.10 -9.05
N ASP A 83 -1.10 8.98 -8.40
CA ASP A 83 0.13 8.50 -9.07
C ASP A 83 0.05 7.02 -9.43
N ILE A 84 -0.52 6.19 -8.56
CA ILE A 84 -0.78 4.77 -8.84
C ILE A 84 -1.82 4.63 -9.97
N HIS A 85 -2.84 5.49 -9.99
CA HIS A 85 -3.83 5.47 -11.08
C HIS A 85 -3.20 5.85 -12.42
N LEU A 86 -2.34 6.87 -12.46
CA LEU A 86 -1.60 7.24 -13.65
C LEU A 86 -0.67 6.10 -14.12
N LEU A 87 0.03 5.45 -13.18
CA LEU A 87 0.83 4.26 -13.47
C LEU A 87 -0.02 3.15 -14.10
N ALA A 88 -1.22 2.90 -13.58
CA ALA A 88 -2.12 1.89 -14.11
C ALA A 88 -2.63 2.23 -15.54
N VAL A 89 -2.89 3.51 -15.80
CA VAL A 89 -3.24 4.01 -17.15
C VAL A 89 -2.10 3.83 -18.14
N ASP A 90 -0.86 4.07 -17.71
CA ASP A 90 0.34 3.89 -18.54
C ASP A 90 0.67 2.41 -18.78
N ASN A 91 0.16 1.50 -17.94
CA ASN A 91 0.39 0.06 -18.00
C ASN A 91 -0.93 -0.73 -18.13
N PRO A 92 -1.68 -0.57 -19.25
CA PRO A 92 -3.03 -1.11 -19.39
C PRO A 92 -3.10 -2.65 -19.51
N LYS A 93 -1.96 -3.33 -19.59
CA LYS A 93 -1.87 -4.80 -19.78
C LYS A 93 -0.80 -5.41 -18.85
N PRO A 94 -1.05 -5.44 -17.54
CA PRO A 94 -0.08 -5.94 -16.56
C PRO A 94 0.25 -7.43 -16.73
N TYR A 95 -0.60 -8.21 -17.40
CA TYR A 95 -0.32 -9.62 -17.73
C TYR A 95 0.75 -9.80 -18.82
N ASP A 96 0.81 -8.87 -19.77
CA ASP A 96 1.82 -8.89 -20.84
C ASP A 96 3.14 -8.29 -20.35
N ASN A 97 3.04 -7.22 -19.55
CA ASN A 97 4.15 -6.49 -18.95
C ASN A 97 3.99 -6.47 -17.42
N PRO A 98 4.54 -7.46 -16.70
CA PRO A 98 4.43 -7.53 -15.25
C PRO A 98 4.86 -6.21 -14.60
N THR A 99 3.98 -5.65 -13.78
CA THR A 99 4.20 -4.39 -13.08
C THR A 99 3.89 -4.59 -11.60
N ALA A 100 4.83 -4.24 -10.73
CA ALA A 100 4.70 -4.28 -9.30
C ALA A 100 4.50 -2.87 -8.73
N VAL A 101 3.61 -2.77 -7.75
CA VAL A 101 3.36 -1.55 -6.99
C VAL A 101 3.65 -1.85 -5.54
N MET A 102 4.68 -1.22 -4.99
CA MET A 102 4.99 -1.32 -3.57
C MET A 102 4.50 -0.09 -2.83
N LEU A 103 3.59 -0.29 -1.89
CA LEU A 103 3.09 0.76 -1.01
C LEU A 103 3.70 0.65 0.38
N VAL A 104 4.32 1.73 0.83
CA VAL A 104 4.87 1.90 2.17
C VAL A 104 4.14 3.05 2.84
N ALA A 105 2.91 2.82 3.29
CA ALA A 105 2.06 3.80 3.97
C ALA A 105 1.13 3.12 4.97
N LYS A 106 0.86 3.76 6.11
CA LYS A 106 0.06 3.14 7.18
C LYS A 106 -1.42 3.22 6.82
N ASN A 107 -2.07 2.05 6.74
CA ASN A 107 -3.51 1.98 6.57
C ASN A 107 -4.26 2.52 7.78
N SER A 108 -5.45 3.07 7.53
CA SER A 108 -6.38 3.60 8.52
C SER A 108 -7.82 3.48 8.00
N LYS A 109 -8.81 3.57 8.89
CA LYS A 109 -10.23 3.53 8.49
C LYS A 109 -10.60 4.64 7.50
N GLU A 110 -10.02 5.83 7.67
CA GLU A 110 -10.26 7.00 6.78
C GLU A 110 -9.71 6.79 5.38
N SER A 111 -8.77 5.85 5.20
CA SER A 111 -8.17 5.53 3.92
C SER A 111 -8.65 4.20 3.33
N ALA A 112 -9.72 3.60 3.86
CA ALA A 112 -10.19 2.28 3.43
C ALA A 112 -10.40 2.21 1.90
N GLU A 113 -11.01 3.23 1.30
CA GLU A 113 -11.24 3.28 -0.16
C GLU A 113 -9.94 3.21 -0.98
N PHE A 114 -8.86 3.82 -0.49
CA PHE A 114 -7.55 3.75 -1.14
C PHE A 114 -7.01 2.33 -1.13
N PHE A 115 -7.12 1.62 0.00
CA PHE A 115 -6.61 0.25 0.12
C PHE A 115 -7.53 -0.77 -0.60
N ASP A 116 -8.84 -0.54 -0.64
CA ASP A 116 -9.78 -1.30 -1.48
C ASP A 116 -9.43 -1.15 -2.98
N TYR A 117 -9.00 0.05 -3.40
CA TYR A 117 -8.51 0.26 -4.75
C TYR A 117 -7.24 -0.56 -5.05
N LEU A 118 -6.31 -0.66 -4.10
CA LEU A 118 -5.09 -1.48 -4.26
C LEU A 118 -5.42 -2.96 -4.42
N GLU A 119 -6.36 -3.48 -3.65
CA GLU A 119 -6.84 -4.86 -3.78
C GLU A 119 -7.43 -5.12 -5.18
N ARG A 120 -8.28 -4.20 -5.67
CA ARG A 120 -8.80 -4.25 -7.05
C ARG A 120 -7.70 -4.16 -8.10
N LEU A 121 -6.67 -3.36 -7.86
CA LEU A 121 -5.50 -3.27 -8.72
C LEU A 121 -4.77 -4.61 -8.79
N GLY A 122 -4.62 -5.31 -7.66
CA GLY A 122 -4.11 -6.68 -7.61
C GLY A 122 -4.92 -7.65 -8.48
N PHE A 123 -6.25 -7.64 -8.34
CA PHE A 123 -7.14 -8.46 -9.18
C PHE A 123 -7.07 -8.13 -10.68
N SER A 124 -6.63 -6.91 -11.04
CA SER A 124 -6.41 -6.54 -12.44
C SER A 124 -5.10 -7.07 -13.03
N GLY A 125 -4.24 -7.71 -12.24
CA GLY A 125 -3.00 -8.37 -12.69
C GLY A 125 -1.70 -7.68 -12.22
N PHE A 126 -1.79 -6.57 -11.49
CA PHE A 126 -0.60 -5.93 -10.90
C PHE A 126 -0.10 -6.74 -9.69
N GLN A 127 1.22 -6.77 -9.50
CA GLN A 127 1.82 -7.33 -8.30
C GLN A 127 1.83 -6.27 -7.19
N VAL A 128 0.80 -6.28 -6.34
CA VAL A 128 0.71 -5.32 -5.24
C VAL A 128 1.51 -5.84 -4.05
N LEU A 129 2.43 -5.01 -3.56
CA LEU A 129 3.30 -5.26 -2.43
C LEU A 129 2.98 -4.24 -1.34
N LEU A 130 2.86 -4.67 -0.09
CA LEU A 130 2.48 -3.80 1.02
C LEU A 130 3.51 -3.84 2.15
N VAL A 131 3.67 -2.72 2.84
CA VAL A 131 4.36 -2.68 4.13
C VAL A 131 3.37 -2.27 5.20
N VAL A 132 3.21 -3.14 6.19
CA VAL A 132 2.30 -2.95 7.32
C VAL A 132 3.09 -2.66 8.59
N PRO A 133 2.51 -1.90 9.53
CA PRO A 133 3.19 -1.64 10.80
C PRO A 133 3.30 -2.92 11.63
N ASP A 134 4.30 -2.97 12.50
CA ASP A 134 4.56 -4.15 13.34
C ASP A 134 3.41 -4.40 14.35
N ASP A 135 2.74 -3.34 14.77
CA ASP A 135 1.60 -3.33 15.70
C ASP A 135 0.23 -3.41 15.01
N LEU A 136 0.16 -3.82 13.74
CA LEU A 136 -1.09 -3.93 12.99
C LEU A 136 -2.16 -4.75 13.76
N ASN A 137 -3.31 -4.14 13.98
CA ASN A 137 -4.53 -4.79 14.44
C ASN A 137 -5.54 -4.89 13.30
N ALA A 138 -5.62 -6.07 12.65
CA ALA A 138 -6.49 -6.30 11.49
C ALA A 138 -8.00 -6.20 11.83
N ALA A 139 -8.38 -6.39 13.09
CA ALA A 139 -9.77 -6.22 13.54
C ALA A 139 -10.20 -4.74 13.57
N GLU A 140 -9.26 -3.82 13.74
CA GLU A 140 -9.53 -2.38 13.75
C GLU A 140 -9.35 -1.75 12.37
N VAL A 141 -8.33 -2.18 11.63
CA VAL A 141 -7.99 -1.63 10.32
C VAL A 141 -7.90 -2.80 9.33
N PRO A 142 -8.92 -2.97 8.46
CA PRO A 142 -8.91 -3.95 7.38
C PRO A 142 -7.63 -3.82 6.54
N VAL A 143 -7.00 -4.93 6.16
CA VAL A 143 -5.84 -4.93 5.24
C VAL A 143 -6.21 -5.53 3.90
N PRO A 144 -5.81 -4.95 2.76
CA PRO A 144 -6.17 -5.44 1.42
C PRO A 144 -5.54 -6.80 1.11
N ASP A 145 -6.15 -7.60 0.24
CA ASP A 145 -5.54 -8.82 -0.28
C ASP A 145 -4.52 -8.43 -1.36
N VAL A 146 -3.27 -8.85 -1.18
CA VAL A 146 -2.11 -8.41 -1.98
C VAL A 146 -1.12 -9.56 -2.16
N ALA A 147 -0.22 -9.43 -3.14
CA ALA A 147 0.69 -10.51 -3.51
C ALA A 147 1.72 -10.81 -2.40
N LEU A 148 2.31 -9.77 -1.80
CA LEU A 148 3.24 -9.90 -0.68
C LEU A 148 3.06 -8.73 0.30
N ALA A 149 3.29 -8.99 1.57
CA ALA A 149 3.32 -7.95 2.59
C ALA A 149 4.51 -8.13 3.54
N TRP A 150 5.10 -7.03 4.00
CA TRP A 150 6.16 -7.02 5.00
C TRP A 150 5.68 -6.36 6.28
N ARG A 151 6.11 -6.90 7.42
CA ARG A 151 6.22 -6.12 8.65
C ARG A 151 7.32 -5.08 8.46
N TRP A 152 7.10 -3.87 8.97
CA TRP A 152 8.05 -2.77 8.83
C TRP A 152 9.46 -3.13 9.29
N THR A 153 9.59 -3.73 10.49
CA THR A 153 10.90 -4.14 11.01
C THR A 153 11.57 -5.17 10.09
N ASN A 154 10.81 -6.14 9.56
CA ASN A 154 11.35 -7.13 8.63
C ASN A 154 11.88 -6.48 7.35
N LEU A 155 11.19 -5.48 6.80
CA LEU A 155 11.69 -4.78 5.61
C LEU A 155 13.04 -4.11 5.89
N LEU A 156 13.16 -3.43 7.03
CA LEU A 156 14.39 -2.74 7.42
C LEU A 156 15.58 -3.68 7.66
N GLU A 157 15.32 -4.90 8.12
CA GLU A 157 16.35 -5.89 8.43
C GLU A 157 16.65 -6.85 7.27
N ASN A 158 16.13 -6.60 6.07
CA ASN A 158 16.19 -7.52 4.92
C ASN A 158 15.58 -8.90 5.22
N GLY A 159 14.60 -8.92 6.12
CA GLY A 159 13.78 -10.06 6.47
C GLY A 159 12.86 -10.50 5.34
N ASP A 160 12.19 -11.62 5.57
CA ASP A 160 11.22 -12.17 4.63
C ASP A 160 9.84 -11.50 4.81
N PRO A 161 9.01 -11.47 3.74
CA PRO A 161 7.62 -11.06 3.84
C PRO A 161 6.86 -11.96 4.82
N ILE A 162 5.71 -11.46 5.29
CA ILE A 162 4.75 -12.21 6.11
C ILE A 162 4.37 -13.47 5.32
N PRO A 163 4.46 -14.68 5.92
CA PRO A 163 4.05 -15.91 5.26
C PRO A 163 2.62 -15.82 4.74
N THR A 164 2.36 -16.32 3.53
CA THR A 164 1.05 -16.20 2.86
C THR A 164 -0.12 -16.63 3.76
N ALA A 165 -0.03 -17.78 4.42
CA ALA A 165 -1.10 -18.26 5.32
C ALA A 165 -1.33 -17.35 6.54
N GLU A 166 -0.28 -16.68 7.05
CA GLU A 166 -0.43 -15.71 8.14
C GLU A 166 -1.07 -14.42 7.62
N TYR A 167 -0.70 -13.98 6.42
CA TYR A 167 -1.30 -12.79 5.80
C TYR A 167 -2.78 -13.01 5.44
N GLU A 168 -3.12 -14.16 4.85
CA GLU A 168 -4.51 -14.56 4.58
C GLU A 168 -5.36 -14.53 5.87
N ALA A 169 -4.81 -15.03 6.98
CA ALA A 169 -5.50 -14.96 8.27
C ALA A 169 -5.70 -13.52 8.79
N LEU A 170 -4.88 -12.54 8.38
CA LEU A 170 -5.12 -11.12 8.66
C LEU A 170 -6.21 -10.55 7.76
N VAL A 171 -6.25 -10.96 6.49
CA VAL A 171 -7.31 -10.57 5.54
C VAL A 171 -8.67 -11.11 5.98
N ASP A 172 -8.74 -12.34 6.48
CA ASP A 172 -9.98 -12.98 6.93
C ASP A 172 -10.58 -12.37 8.21
N GLN A 173 -9.82 -11.54 8.93
CA GLN A 173 -10.32 -10.82 10.12
C GLN A 173 -11.21 -9.62 9.76
N ARG A 174 -11.35 -9.30 8.47
CA ARG A 174 -12.25 -8.23 8.02
C ARG A 174 -13.69 -8.55 8.46
N PRO A 175 -14.41 -7.59 9.07
CA PRO A 175 -15.82 -7.77 9.31
C PRO A 175 -16.54 -7.94 7.95
N ASP A 176 -17.26 -9.04 7.79
CA ASP A 176 -18.09 -9.28 6.61
C ASP A 176 -19.03 -8.09 6.38
N CYS A 177 -18.89 -7.41 5.24
CA CYS A 177 -19.83 -6.34 4.80
C CYS A 177 -21.28 -6.84 4.71
N CYS A 178 -21.52 -8.16 4.75
CA CYS A 178 -22.84 -8.77 4.68
C CYS A 178 -23.69 -8.65 5.97
N VAL A 179 -23.13 -8.24 7.12
CA VAL A 179 -23.86 -8.24 8.40
C VAL A 179 -24.45 -6.88 8.79
N GLN A 180 -24.13 -5.80 8.08
CA GLN A 180 -24.58 -4.43 8.45
C GLN A 180 -25.82 -3.91 7.70
N LEU A 181 -26.44 -4.69 6.81
CA LEU A 181 -27.65 -4.26 6.08
C LEU A 181 -28.97 -4.71 6.74
N VAL A 182 -28.95 -5.23 7.97
CA VAL A 182 -30.16 -5.73 8.64
C VAL A 182 -30.21 -5.27 10.10
N SER A 183 -30.40 -3.98 10.33
CA SER A 183 -31.03 -3.45 11.56
C SER A 183 -31.05 -1.92 11.51
N ASP A 184 -32.04 -1.33 10.85
CA ASP A 184 -32.46 0.05 11.09
C ASP A 184 -33.88 0.32 10.52
N ASP A 185 -34.76 -0.70 10.47
CA ASP A 185 -36.15 -0.56 10.02
C ASP A 185 -37.16 -1.20 11.01
N GLU A 186 -36.94 -1.04 12.31
CA GLU A 186 -38.01 -1.29 13.31
C GLU A 186 -38.15 -0.09 14.25
N ASP A 187 -39.37 0.49 14.17
CA ASP A 187 -40.10 1.29 15.16
C ASP A 187 -39.84 2.80 15.24
N ASP A 188 -40.76 3.56 14.64
CA ASP A 188 -41.46 4.67 15.32
C ASP A 188 -42.87 4.85 14.70
N ASP A 189 -43.85 4.10 15.25
CA ASP A 189 -45.27 4.47 15.26
C ASP A 189 -45.45 5.56 16.33
N ASP A 190 -45.85 6.79 15.98
CA ASP A 190 -46.81 7.55 16.81
C ASP A 190 -47.54 8.67 16.03
N CYS A 191 -48.77 8.87 16.46
CA CYS A 191 -49.90 9.58 15.89
C CYS A 191 -49.75 11.10 15.75
N CYS A 192 -50.37 11.67 14.70
CA CYS A 192 -51.03 12.97 14.74
C CYS A 192 -52.33 12.91 13.93
N GLU A 193 -53.46 13.04 14.63
CA GLU A 193 -54.81 13.25 14.10
C GLU A 193 -54.96 14.65 13.44
N ASP A 194 -55.91 14.75 12.50
CA ASP A 194 -56.70 15.92 12.04
C ASP A 194 -56.02 17.26 11.66
N ASP A 195 -56.13 17.66 10.39
CA ASP A 195 -57.04 18.75 9.92
C ASP A 195 -56.83 19.08 8.43
N CYS A 196 -57.89 18.91 7.61
CA CYS A 196 -58.35 19.75 6.48
C CYS A 196 -59.36 19.00 5.59
#